data_AF-A0A2G2QWI8-F1
#
_entry.id   AF-A0A2G2QWI8-F1
#
_cell.length_a   1.000
_cell.length_b   1.000
_cell.length_c   1.000
_cell.angle_alpha   90.00
_cell.angle_beta   90.00
_cell.angle_gamma   90.00
#
_symmetry.space_group_name_H-M   'P 1'
#
loop_
_entity.id
_entity.type
_entity.pdbx_description
1 polymer ?
#
loop_
_entity_poly.entity_id
_entity_poly.type
_entity_poly.pdbx_seq_one_letter_code
_entity_poly.pdbx_strand_id
1 'polypeptide(L)' 'MTRHQAMMTLGLNMSAREAEIRTAWRAKAKFYHPDSPYGSVNAFVKCKQAYETLIPPAPQTIRVQAGSRAV' A
#
# COMPACT_ATOMS: atom_id res chain seq x y z
N MET A 1 -4.08 -12.06 -2.86
CA MET A 1 -5.27 -11.22 -3.14
C MET A 1 -5.14 -10.69 -4.57
N THR A 2 -6.22 -10.67 -5.36
CA THR A 2 -6.16 -10.25 -6.77
C THR A 2 -6.27 -8.73 -6.91
N ARG A 3 -5.88 -8.17 -8.07
CA ARG A 3 -6.03 -6.72 -8.38
C ARG A 3 -7.48 -6.24 -8.23
N HIS A 4 -8.45 -7.04 -8.68
CA HIS A 4 -9.87 -6.72 -8.58
C HIS A 4 -10.33 -6.65 -7.12
N GLN A 5 -9.96 -7.65 -6.32
CA GLN A 5 -10.23 -7.66 -4.88
C GLN A 5 -9.57 -6.48 -4.17
N ALA A 6 -8.37 -6.08 -4.60
CA ALA A 6 -7.67 -4.91 -4.06
C ALA A 6 -8.45 -3.61 -4.29
N MET A 7 -8.93 -3.38 -5.52
CA MET A 7 -9.74 -2.20 -5.88
C MET A 7 -11.03 -2.15 -5.04
N MET A 8 -11.75 -3.28 -4.93
CA MET A 8 -12.95 -3.37 -4.12
C MET A 8 -12.66 -3.14 -2.63
N THR A 9 -11.56 -3.68 -2.11
CA THR A 9 -11.14 -3.49 -0.71
C THR A 9 -10.86 -2.02 -0.41
N LEU A 10 -10.33 -1.26 -1.36
CA LEU A 10 -10.15 0.19 -1.22
C LEU A 10 -11.41 1.00 -1.56
N GLY A 11 -12.48 0.37 -2.03
CA GLY A 11 -13.73 1.04 -2.42
C GLY A 11 -13.58 1.84 -3.70
N LEU A 12 -12.71 1.41 -4.61
CA LEU A 12 -12.39 2.10 -5.86
C LEU A 12 -12.98 1.39 -7.07
N ASN A 13 -13.21 2.17 -8.12
CA ASN A 13 -13.52 1.64 -9.44
C ASN A 13 -12.26 1.01 -10.06
N MET A 14 -12.43 0.03 -10.94
CA MET A 14 -11.38 -0.62 -11.73
C MET A 14 -10.65 0.37 -12.64
N SER A 15 -11.28 1.49 -12.99
CA SER A 15 -10.69 2.61 -13.73
C SER A 15 -9.91 3.61 -12.84
N ALA A 16 -9.85 3.39 -11.52
CA ALA A 16 -9.19 4.31 -10.61
C ALA A 16 -7.68 4.42 -10.89
N ARG A 17 -7.18 5.65 -10.86
CA ARG A 17 -5.77 5.97 -11.08
C ARG A 17 -4.96 5.77 -9.81
N GLU A 18 -3.64 5.69 -9.97
CA GLU A 18 -2.72 5.51 -8.84
C GLU A 18 -2.84 6.60 -7.77
N ALA A 19 -3.08 7.85 -8.17
CA ALA A 19 -3.32 8.95 -7.24
C ALA A 19 -4.57 8.73 -6.36
N GLU A 20 -5.63 8.15 -6.93
CA GLU A 20 -6.87 7.81 -6.21
C GLU A 20 -6.63 6.63 -5.28
N ILE A 21 -5.86 5.62 -5.72
CA ILE A 21 -5.43 4.48 -4.90
C ILE A 21 -4.68 4.95 -3.65
N ARG A 22 -3.70 5.86 -3.81
CA ARG A 22 -2.97 6.47 -2.69
C ARG A 22 -3.84 7.29 -1.76
N THR A 23 -4.86 7.96 -2.29
CA THR A 23 -5.76 8.80 -1.50
C THR A 23 -6.75 7.94 -0.70
N ALA A 24 -7.36 6.94 -1.34
CA ALA A 24 -8.26 6.00 -0.69
C ALA A 24 -7.54 5.17 0.38
N TRP A 25 -6.31 4.73 0.13
CA TRP A 25 -5.49 4.06 1.13
C TRP A 25 -5.29 4.93 2.37
N ARG A 26 -4.85 6.19 2.21
CA ARG A 26 -4.64 7.10 3.35
C ARG A 26 -5.93 7.35 4.14
N ALA A 27 -7.06 7.51 3.45
CA ALA A 27 -8.36 7.69 4.09
C ALA A 27 -8.77 6.44 4.92
N LYS A 28 -8.64 5.24 4.36
CA LYS A 28 -8.95 3.99 5.07
C LYS A 28 -7.96 3.67 6.19
N ALA A 29 -6.68 3.95 5.98
CA ALA A 29 -5.65 3.78 7.00
C ALA A 29 -5.94 4.64 8.24
N LYS A 30 -6.33 5.92 8.03
CA LYS A 30 -6.76 6.81 9.11
C LYS A 30 -8.04 6.32 9.80
N PHE A 31 -9.01 5.81 9.02
CA PHE A 31 -10.29 5.34 9.55
C PHE A 31 -10.14 4.06 10.41
N TYR A 32 -9.36 3.08 9.93
CA TYR A 32 -9.14 1.80 10.60
C TYR A 32 -7.96 1.78 11.57
N HIS A 33 -7.27 2.92 11.77
CA HIS A 33 -6.17 3.01 12.72
C HIS A 33 -6.64 2.58 14.12
N PRO A 34 -5.83 1.84 14.91
CA PRO A 34 -6.23 1.41 16.26
C PRO A 34 -6.60 2.58 17.19
N ASP A 35 -6.06 3.77 16.94
CA ASP A 35 -6.42 4.99 17.71
C ASP A 35 -7.75 5.64 17.28
N SER A 36 -8.38 5.14 16.21
CA SER A 36 -9.71 5.57 15.78
C SER A 36 -10.78 4.84 16.59
N PRO A 37 -11.92 5.49 16.93
CA PRO A 37 -13.04 4.80 17.58
C PRO A 37 -13.62 3.66 16.72
N TYR A 38 -13.37 3.67 15.42
CA TYR A 38 -13.75 2.61 14.47
C TYR A 38 -12.55 1.76 14.03
N GLY A 39 -11.47 1.80 14.81
CA GLY A 39 -10.23 1.10 14.56
C GLY A 39 -10.43 -0.40 14.39
N SER A 40 -9.82 -0.98 13.38
CA SER A 40 -9.85 -2.41 13.14
C SER A 40 -8.56 -2.85 12.49
N VAL A 41 -7.72 -3.54 13.26
CA VAL A 41 -6.42 -4.05 12.80
C VAL A 41 -6.61 -4.96 11.58
N ASN A 42 -7.62 -5.83 11.58
CA ASN A 42 -7.87 -6.73 10.45
C ASN A 42 -8.26 -5.95 9.17
N ALA A 43 -9.12 -4.94 9.29
CA ALA A 43 -9.48 -4.08 8.15
C ALA A 43 -8.29 -3.25 7.67
N PHE A 44 -7.46 -2.73 8.59
CA PHE A 44 -6.23 -2.02 8.27
C PHE A 44 -5.25 -2.89 7.49
N VAL A 45 -4.99 -4.11 7.96
CA VAL A 45 -4.10 -5.08 7.30
C VAL A 45 -4.62 -5.45 5.91
N LYS A 46 -5.93 -5.68 5.76
CA LYS A 46 -6.55 -5.94 4.44
C LYS A 46 -6.38 -4.76 3.48
N CYS A 47 -6.61 -3.53 3.96
CA CYS A 47 -6.41 -2.33 3.14
C CYS A 47 -4.94 -2.13 2.77
N LYS A 48 -4.01 -2.48 3.67
CA LYS A 48 -2.56 -2.41 3.42
C LYS A 48 -2.15 -3.40 2.32
N GLN A 49 -2.58 -4.65 2.43
CA GLN A 49 -2.35 -5.68 1.41
C GLN A 49 -2.92 -5.23 0.05
N ALA A 50 -4.10 -4.58 0.06
CA ALA A 50 -4.71 -3.99 -1.14
C ALA A 50 -3.87 -2.92 -1.79
N TYR A 51 -3.36 -1.99 -1.00
CA TYR A 51 -2.47 -0.96 -1.48
C TYR A 51 -1.18 -1.53 -2.09
N GLU A 52 -0.51 -2.45 -1.39
CA GLU A 52 0.75 -3.09 -1.84
C GLU A 52 0.57 -3.91 -3.12
N THR A 53 -0.61 -4.52 -3.31
CA THR A 53 -0.93 -5.26 -4.54
C THR A 53 -1.12 -4.33 -5.74
N LEU A 54 -1.62 -3.11 -5.52
CA LEU A 54 -1.89 -2.13 -6.58
C LEU A 54 -0.68 -1.26 -6.92
N ILE A 55 0.10 -0.92 -5.90
CA ILE A 55 1.29 -0.08 -5.99
C ILE A 55 2.43 -0.86 -5.33
N PRO A 56 3.09 -1.76 -6.08
CA PRO A 56 4.25 -2.45 -5.57
C PRO A 56 5.32 -1.40 -5.22
N PRO A 57 6.01 -1.53 -4.07
CA PRO A 57 7.14 -0.68 -3.77
C PRO A 57 8.14 -0.79 -4.92
N ALA A 58 8.66 0.35 -5.37
CA ALA A 58 9.74 0.35 -6.36
C ALA A 58 10.83 -0.61 -5.87
N PRO A 59 11.35 -1.50 -6.74
CA PRO A 59 12.43 -2.38 -6.35
C PRO A 59 13.54 -1.49 -5.80
N GLN A 60 13.86 -1.65 -4.52
CA GLN A 60 14.97 -0.95 -3.91
C GLN A 60 16.21 -1.49 -4.61
N THR A 61 16.68 -0.78 -5.63
CA THR A 61 17.92 -1.12 -6.31
C THR A 61 19.00 -0.99 -5.25
N ILE A 62 19.44 -2.11 -4.70
CA ILE A 62 20.59 -2.16 -3.80
C ILE A 62 21.74 -1.62 -4.64
N ARG A 63 22.12 -0.36 -4.41
CA ARG A 63 23.34 0.22 -4.98
C ARG A 63 24.48 -0.44 -4.24
N VAL A 64 24.96 -1.58 -4.76
CA VAL A 64 26.22 -2.17 -4.31
C VAL A 64 27.30 -1.14 -4.66
N GLN A 65 27.80 -0.44 -3.65
CA GLN A 65 28.89 0.52 -3.82
C GLN A 65 30.17 -0.26 -4.12
N ALA A 66 30.46 -0.45 -5.40
CA ALA A 66 31.70 -1.05 -5.87
C ALA A 66 32.85 -0.08 -5.60
N GLY A 67 33.50 -0.20 -4.45
CA GLY A 67 34.58 0.72 -4.10
C GLY A 67 35.22 0.50 -2.75
N SER A 68 35.59 -0.74 -2.42
CA SER A 68 36.56 -1.00 -1.34
C SER A 68 37.59 -2.01 -1.81
N ARG A 69 38.38 -1.64 -2.81
CA ARG A 69 39.72 -2.20 -3.00
C ARG A 69 40.67 -1.31 -2.20
N ALA A 70 40.99 -1.74 -0.98
CA ALA A 70 42.11 -1.17 -0.23
C ALA A 70 43.40 -1.72 -0.87
N VAL A 71 44.30 -0.79 -1.20
CA VAL A 71 45.71 -1.01 -1.55
C VAL A 71 46.51 -1.25 -0.28
#